data_AF-A0A1L9VZY7-F1
#
_entry.id   AF-A0A1L9VZY7-F1
#
_cell.length_a   1.000
_cell.length_b   1.000
_cell.length_c   1.000
_cell.angle_alpha   90.00
_cell.angle_beta   90.00
_cell.angle_gamma   90.00
#
_symmetry.space_group_name_H-M   'P 1'
#
loop_
_entity.id
_entity.type
_entity.pdbx_description
1 polymer ?
#
loop_
_entity_poly.entity_id
_entity_poly.type
_entity_poly.pdbx_seq_one_letter_code
_entity_poly.pdbx_strand_id
1 'polypeptide(L)'
;MDFLSNYTKIHAHAFSKTNNILSGFAAAGLILFKPERVLAKLHIKMKTPTPLSSLSSNQSFYLGRTQSVSSVAAEQMLEKVIKGAEMAMQYFIMSLYPRWREFNW
;
A
#
# COMPACT_ATOMS: atom_id res chain seq x y z
N MET A 1 12.32 -20.52 31.49
CA MET A 1 12.41 -20.08 30.08
C MET A 1 12.21 -18.57 30.08
N ASP A 2 13.24 -17.81 29.69
CA ASP A 2 13.16 -16.34 29.68
C ASP A 2 12.58 -15.81 28.37
N PHE A 3 11.62 -14.88 28.49
CA PHE A 3 10.97 -14.22 27.36
C PHE A 3 11.97 -13.60 26.39
N LEU A 4 13.00 -12.92 26.91
CA LEU A 4 13.97 -12.20 26.09
C LEU A 4 14.77 -13.13 25.16
N SER A 5 15.21 -14.29 25.69
CA SER A 5 15.93 -15.31 24.93
C SER A 5 15.06 -15.90 23.82
N ASN A 6 13.78 -16.14 24.12
CA ASN A 6 12.84 -16.70 23.15
C ASN A 6 12.45 -15.69 22.07
N TYR A 7 12.24 -14.42 22.46
CA TYR A 7 11.93 -13.32 21.55
C TYR A 7 13.05 -13.14 20.52
N THR A 8 14.32 -13.04 20.94
CA THR A 8 15.44 -12.82 20.01
C THR A 8 15.56 -13.95 18.99
N LYS A 9 15.38 -15.20 19.42
CA LYS A 9 15.42 -16.37 18.53
C LYS A 9 14.29 -16.37 17.52
N ILE A 10 13.05 -16.15 17.98
CA ILE A 10 11.86 -16.12 17.12
C ILE A 10 11.92 -14.94 16.15
N HIS A 11 12.35 -13.77 16.63
CA HIS A 11 12.51 -12.57 15.82
C HIS A 11 13.53 -12.79 14.70
N ALA A 12 14.72 -13.31 15.01
CA ALA A 12 15.73 -13.61 13.99
C ALA A 12 15.23 -14.63 12.96
N HIS A 13 14.52 -15.66 13.40
CA HIS A 13 13.93 -16.68 12.53
C HIS A 13 12.87 -16.08 11.58
N ALA A 14 12.01 -15.19 12.08
CA ALA A 14 10.98 -14.48 11.33
C ALA A 14 11.52 -13.51 10.26
N PHE A 15 12.82 -13.19 10.29
CA PHE A 15 13.52 -12.39 9.27
C PHE A 15 14.56 -13.19 8.46
N SER A 16 14.55 -14.53 8.53
CA SER A 16 15.44 -15.40 7.73
C SER A 16 14.91 -15.77 6.32
N LYS A 17 15.78 -15.78 5.30
CA LYS A 17 15.48 -15.60 3.86
C LYS A 17 14.44 -16.51 3.18
N THR A 18 14.05 -17.66 3.73
CA THR A 18 13.47 -18.73 2.89
C THR A 18 11.94 -18.74 2.80
N ASN A 19 11.20 -18.09 3.72
CA ASN A 19 9.72 -17.99 3.64
C ASN A 19 9.14 -17.05 4.71
N ASN A 20 9.67 -15.84 4.81
CA ASN A 20 9.48 -15.00 5.97
C ASN A 20 8.69 -13.72 5.64
N ILE A 21 8.46 -12.88 6.65
CA ILE A 21 7.72 -11.61 6.48
C ILE A 21 8.32 -10.69 5.40
N LEU A 22 9.62 -10.82 5.08
CA LEU A 22 10.28 -10.05 4.03
C LEU A 22 9.81 -10.42 2.62
N SER A 23 9.40 -11.66 2.37
CA SER A 23 8.84 -12.05 1.06
C SER A 23 7.46 -11.40 0.84
N GLY A 24 6.63 -11.33 1.89
CA GLY A 24 5.35 -10.62 1.87
C GLY A 24 5.51 -9.11 1.65
N PHE A 25 6.46 -8.48 2.35
CA PHE A 25 6.81 -7.09 2.10
C PHE A 25 7.34 -6.86 0.68
N ALA A 26 8.17 -7.77 0.16
CA ALA A 26 8.66 -7.68 -1.22
C ALA A 26 7.53 -7.80 -2.25
N ALA A 27 6.60 -8.74 -2.06
CA ALA A 27 5.44 -8.92 -2.92
C ALA A 27 4.50 -7.71 -2.91
N ALA A 28 4.34 -7.05 -1.76
CA ALA A 28 3.58 -5.82 -1.62
C ALA A 28 4.31 -4.56 -2.13
N GLY A 29 5.54 -4.69 -2.66
CA GLY A 29 6.39 -3.55 -3.04
C GLY A 29 6.92 -2.74 -1.85
N LEU A 30 6.65 -3.18 -0.63
CA LEU A 30 7.09 -2.61 0.64
C LEU A 30 8.44 -3.19 1.08
N ILE A 31 9.31 -3.56 0.13
CA ILE A 31 10.66 -4.10 0.39
C ILE A 31 11.28 -3.27 1.51
N LEU A 32 11.62 -3.93 2.64
CA LEU A 32 12.35 -3.29 3.73
C LEU A 32 13.59 -2.66 3.09
N PHE A 33 13.55 -1.33 3.05
CA PHE A 33 14.44 -0.41 2.38
C PHE A 33 15.85 -0.98 2.23
N LYS A 34 16.27 -1.31 1.00
CA LYS A 34 17.66 -1.69 0.72
C LYS A 34 18.48 -0.40 0.76
N PRO A 35 19.27 -0.13 1.82
CA PRO A 35 19.96 1.14 1.97
C PRO A 35 20.90 1.41 0.79
N GLU A 36 21.55 0.35 0.30
CA GLU A 36 22.41 0.40 -0.89
C GLU A 36 21.69 0.89 -2.15
N ARG A 37 20.42 0.50 -2.37
CA ARG A 37 19.64 0.97 -3.53
C ARG A 37 19.24 2.42 -3.41
N VAL A 38 19.02 2.90 -2.19
CA VAL A 38 18.69 4.30 -1.94
C VAL A 38 19.93 5.16 -2.07
N LEU A 39 21.04 4.73 -1.50
CA LEU A 39 22.34 5.39 -1.66
C LEU A 39 22.78 5.45 -3.13
N ALA A 40 22.57 4.39 -3.91
CA ALA A 40 22.86 4.38 -5.35
C ALA A 40 21.97 5.34 -6.17
N LYS A 41 20.77 5.64 -5.70
CA LYS A 41 19.85 6.63 -6.32
C LYS A 41 20.07 8.05 -5.80
N LEU A 42 20.68 8.19 -4.63
CA LEU A 42 20.89 9.45 -3.92
C LEU A 42 22.16 10.14 -4.42
N HIS A 43 22.12 10.67 -5.65
CA HIS A 43 23.17 11.55 -6.17
C HIS A 43 23.03 12.96 -5.57
N ILE A 44 23.41 13.13 -4.30
CA ILE A 44 23.41 14.46 -3.67
C ILE A 44 24.58 15.27 -4.23
N LYS A 45 24.28 16.26 -5.08
CA LYS A 45 25.17 17.41 -5.26
C LYS A 45 24.79 18.43 -4.19
N MET A 46 25.65 18.64 -3.20
CA MET A 46 25.52 19.77 -2.28
C MET A 46 25.62 21.06 -3.08
N LYS A 47 24.48 21.68 -3.38
CA LYS A 47 24.38 23.05 -3.85
C LYS A 47 23.63 23.83 -2.79
N THR A 48 24.23 24.90 -2.29
CA THR A 48 23.52 25.89 -1.50
C THR A 48 22.47 26.51 -2.43
N PRO A 49 21.16 26.38 -2.17
CA PRO A 49 20.18 27.14 -2.93
C PRO A 49 20.41 28.60 -2.58
N THR A 50 20.84 29.42 -3.55
CA THR A 50 20.86 30.87 -3.38
C THR A 50 19.43 31.30 -3.02
N PRO A 51 19.20 31.99 -1.89
CA PRO A 51 17.87 32.42 -1.51
C PRO A 51 17.32 33.33 -2.61
N LEU A 52 16.16 32.97 -3.16
CA LEU A 52 15.47 33.74 -4.19
C LEU A 52 14.93 35.01 -3.54
N SER A 53 15.67 36.11 -3.65
CA SER A 53 15.25 37.41 -3.15
C SER A 53 14.03 37.90 -3.95
N SER A 54 12.88 37.96 -3.27
CA SER A 54 11.65 38.72 -3.55
C SER A 54 11.32 39.12 -4.99
N LEU A 55 10.37 38.41 -5.62
CA LEU A 55 9.50 38.97 -6.65
C LEU A 55 8.05 38.81 -6.19
N SER A 56 7.56 39.85 -5.52
CA SER A 56 6.14 40.07 -5.32
C SER A 56 5.47 40.23 -6.69
N SER A 57 4.53 39.34 -7.03
CA SER A 57 3.53 39.62 -8.06
C SER A 57 2.30 38.72 -7.86
N ASN A 58 1.20 39.37 -7.53
CA ASN A 58 -0.15 38.85 -7.40
C ASN A 58 -0.52 37.81 -8.47
N GLN A 59 -0.78 36.57 -8.07
CA GLN A 59 -1.59 35.64 -8.87
C GLN A 59 -2.63 34.98 -7.97
N SER A 60 -3.89 35.32 -8.25
CA SER A 60 -5.07 34.73 -7.63
C SER A 60 -5.10 33.23 -7.87
N PHE A 61 -5.25 32.46 -6.79
CA PHE A 61 -5.45 31.03 -6.85
C PHE A 61 -6.72 30.68 -7.64
N TYR A 62 -6.55 29.76 -8.59
CA TYR A 62 -7.55 29.33 -9.55
C TYR A 62 -8.78 28.73 -8.88
N LEU A 63 -9.93 29.34 -9.16
CA LEU A 63 -11.19 28.73 -9.60
C LEU A 63 -11.24 27.18 -9.54
N GLY A 64 -11.58 26.63 -8.37
CA GLY A 64 -12.00 25.24 -8.21
C GLY A 64 -13.43 25.04 -8.70
N ARG A 65 -13.59 24.78 -10.01
CA ARG A 65 -14.89 24.40 -10.59
C ARG A 65 -15.12 22.91 -10.36
N THR A 66 -15.81 22.55 -9.30
CA THR A 66 -16.43 21.23 -9.16
C THR A 66 -17.54 21.09 -10.21
N GLN A 67 -17.37 20.19 -11.17
CA GLN A 67 -18.45 19.80 -12.06
C GLN A 67 -19.48 19.01 -11.25
N SER A 68 -20.61 19.67 -10.96
CA SER A 68 -21.83 19.05 -10.48
C SER A 68 -22.41 18.18 -11.60
N VAL A 69 -21.92 16.94 -11.69
CA VAL A 69 -22.70 15.85 -12.29
C VAL A 69 -23.43 15.21 -11.11
N SER A 70 -24.76 15.38 -11.07
CA SER A 70 -25.69 14.96 -10.03
C SER A 70 -25.11 13.87 -9.11
N SER A 71 -24.74 14.26 -7.89
CA SER A 71 -24.13 13.38 -6.88
C SER A 71 -24.91 12.07 -6.74
N VAL A 72 -26.23 12.12 -6.84
CA VAL A 72 -27.13 10.96 -6.77
C VAL A 72 -26.79 9.88 -7.80
N ALA A 73 -26.42 10.25 -9.03
CA ALA A 73 -26.08 9.27 -10.06
C ALA A 73 -24.72 8.59 -9.81
N ALA A 74 -23.75 9.34 -9.26
CA ALA A 74 -22.45 8.80 -8.88
C ALA A 74 -22.55 7.89 -7.65
N GLU A 75 -23.35 8.28 -6.64
CA GLU A 75 -23.61 7.46 -5.45
C GLU A 75 -24.34 6.14 -5.81
N GLN A 76 -25.34 6.20 -6.69
CA GLN A 76 -26.04 5.00 -7.20
C GLN A 76 -25.10 4.06 -7.97
N MET A 77 -24.15 4.62 -8.72
CA MET A 77 -23.17 3.83 -9.46
C MET A 77 -22.17 3.15 -8.51
N LEU A 78 -21.74 3.86 -7.45
CA LEU A 78 -20.84 3.32 -6.44
C LEU A 78 -21.46 2.15 -5.69
N GLU A 79 -22.71 2.28 -5.23
CA GLU A 79 -23.45 1.21 -4.55
C GLU A 79 -23.61 -0.04 -5.43
N LYS A 80 -23.85 0.14 -6.73
CA LYS A 80 -23.94 -0.98 -7.68
C LYS A 80 -22.61 -1.69 -7.86
N VAL A 81 -21.50 -0.94 -7.91
CA VAL A 81 -20.15 -1.51 -8.01
C VAL A 81 -19.80 -2.30 -6.75
N ILE A 82 -20.10 -1.76 -5.57
CA ILE A 82 -19.83 -2.42 -4.28
C ILE A 82 -20.62 -3.73 -4.17
N LYS A 83 -21.94 -3.69 -4.42
CA LYS A 83 -22.79 -4.89 -4.37
C LYS A 83 -22.40 -5.93 -5.42
N GLY A 84 -22.00 -5.50 -6.62
CA GLY A 84 -21.48 -6.39 -7.65
C GLY A 84 -20.22 -7.12 -7.21
N ALA A 85 -19.28 -6.40 -6.58
CA ALA A 85 -18.06 -6.99 -6.03
C ALA A 85 -18.36 -7.98 -4.88
N GLU A 86 -19.29 -7.64 -3.99
CA GLU A 86 -19.70 -8.53 -2.89
C GLU A 86 -20.31 -9.84 -3.43
N MET A 87 -21.24 -9.74 -4.37
CA MET A 87 -21.87 -10.92 -4.98
C MET A 87 -20.84 -11.81 -5.70
N ALA A 88 -19.86 -11.20 -6.38
CA ALA A 88 -18.78 -11.95 -7.03
C ALA A 88 -17.88 -12.69 -6.01
N MET A 89 -17.56 -12.05 -4.88
CA MET A 89 -16.77 -12.69 -3.82
C MET A 89 -17.54 -13.83 -3.15
N GLN A 90 -18.83 -13.66 -2.88
CA GLN A 90 -19.67 -14.72 -2.31
C GLN A 90 -19.75 -15.92 -3.27
N TYR A 91 -19.95 -15.67 -4.57
CA TYR A 91 -19.95 -16.72 -5.58
C TYR A 91 -18.60 -17.47 -5.64
N PHE A 92 -17.49 -16.72 -5.60
CA PHE A 92 -16.15 -17.29 -5.59
C PHE A 92 -15.91 -18.17 -4.36
N ILE A 93 -16.24 -17.70 -3.16
CA ILE A 93 -16.14 -18.47 -1.91
C ILE A 93 -17.00 -19.73 -1.98
N MET A 94 -18.24 -19.63 -2.46
CA MET A 94 -19.14 -20.78 -2.60
C MET A 94 -18.60 -21.81 -3.59
N SER A 95 -18.00 -21.38 -4.70
CA SER A 95 -17.36 -22.27 -5.68
C SER A 95 -16.15 -23.03 -5.11
N LEU A 96 -15.51 -22.49 -4.08
CA LEU A 96 -14.39 -23.13 -3.39
C LEU A 96 -14.85 -24.08 -2.28
N TYR A 97 -16.10 -24.00 -1.84
CA TYR A 97 -16.63 -24.80 -0.72
C TYR A 97 -16.46 -26.33 -0.90
N PRO A 98 -16.68 -26.92 -2.10
CA PRO A 98 -16.40 -28.34 -2.33
C PRO A 98 -14.91 -28.68 -2.23
N ARG A 99 -14.04 -27.78 -2.73
CA ARG A 99 -12.58 -27.94 -2.72
C ARG A 99 -12.00 -27.93 -1.31
N TRP A 100 -12.59 -27.17 -0.39
CA TRP A 100 -12.18 -27.17 1.03
C TRP A 100 -12.76 -28.35 1.81
N ARG A 101 -13.87 -28.95 1.37
CA ARG A 101 -14.46 -30.14 1.99
C ARG A 101 -13.58 -31.39 1.84
N GLU A 102 -12.74 -31.43 0.80
CA GLU A 102 -11.75 -32.50 0.58
C GLU A 102 -10.57 -32.45 1.58
N PHE A 103 -10.42 -31.36 2.34
CA PHE A 103 -9.39 -31.19 3.37
C PHE A 103 -9.87 -31.44 4.80
N ASN A 104 -11.16 -31.76 4.99
CA ASN A 104 -11.68 -32.17 6.29
C ASN A 104 -11.60 -33.69 6.41
N TRP A 105 -10.66 -34.16 7.22
CA TRP A 105 -10.57 -35.55 7.72
C TRP A 105 -11.73 -35.88 8.65
#